data_AF-A0A2D4Q7C6-F1
#
_entry.id   AF-A0A2D4Q7C6-F1
#
_cell.length_a   1.000
_cell.length_b   1.000
_cell.length_c   1.000
_cell.angle_alpha   90.00
_cell.angle_beta   90.00
_cell.angle_gamma   90.00
#
_symmetry.space_group_name_H-M   'P 1'
#
loop_
_entity.id
_entity.type
_entity.pdbx_description
1 polymer ?
#
loop_
_entity_poly.entity_id
_entity_poly.type
_entity_poly.pdbx_seq_one_letter_code
_entity_poly.pdbx_strand_id
1 'polypeptide(L)'
;AHTHNIEGTSYALLALLKMKKFNQTGPIVRWLTDQNFYGGTYGQTQATVMVFQALAEYAIQMPTHKDLNLDIAISLPEREVPLRYRINYENAILARTAETKLNQDFVVSASGDGKATMTILTFYNAQLQEK
;
A
#
# COMPACT_ATOMS: atom_id res chain seq x y z
N ALA A 1 18.53 -0.39 10.47
CA ALA A 1 19.08 -1.10 9.30
C ALA A 1 18.13 -1.18 8.09
N HIS A 2 16.80 -1.03 8.26
CA HIS A 2 15.84 -1.17 7.16
C HIS A 2 15.86 -0.05 6.09
N THR A 3 16.24 1.18 6.45
CA THR A 3 16.11 2.36 5.59
C THR A 3 17.08 2.40 4.40
N HIS A 4 18.34 1.94 4.58
CA HIS A 4 19.34 1.91 3.50
C HIS A 4 18.97 0.94 2.37
N ASN A 5 18.28 -0.16 2.72
CA ASN A 5 17.84 -1.15 1.74
C ASN A 5 16.75 -0.59 0.82
N ILE A 6 15.91 0.31 1.34
CA ILE A 6 14.83 0.96 0.59
C ILE A 6 15.40 1.92 -0.46
N GLU A 7 16.36 2.77 -0.07
CA GLU A 7 17.02 3.71 -0.97
C GLU A 7 17.77 2.96 -2.09
N GLY A 8 18.60 1.98 -1.74
CA GLY A 8 19.35 1.18 -2.73
C GLY A 8 18.44 0.45 -3.72
N THR A 9 17.34 -0.12 -3.23
CA THR A 9 16.35 -0.81 -4.10
C THR A 9 15.62 0.17 -5.02
N SER A 10 15.38 1.40 -4.56
CA SER A 10 14.76 2.46 -5.37
C SER A 10 15.69 2.90 -6.51
N TYR A 11 16.99 3.05 -6.25
CA TYR A 11 17.98 3.30 -7.30
C TYR A 11 18.06 2.15 -8.31
N ALA A 12 18.00 0.90 -7.86
CA ALA A 12 17.97 -0.26 -8.74
C ALA A 12 16.75 -0.24 -9.67
N LEU A 13 15.57 0.11 -9.15
CA LEU A 13 14.35 0.29 -9.95
C LEU A 13 14.53 1.39 -11.01
N LEU A 14 15.02 2.56 -10.63
CA LEU A 14 15.28 3.66 -11.56
C LEU A 14 16.30 3.29 -12.64
N ALA A 15 17.34 2.54 -12.29
CA ALA A 15 18.32 2.06 -13.25
C ALA A 15 17.68 1.11 -14.27
N LEU A 16 16.86 0.15 -13.82
CA LEU A 16 16.15 -0.77 -14.70
C LEU A 16 15.17 -0.06 -15.63
N LEU A 17 14.44 0.94 -15.11
CA LEU A 17 13.56 1.79 -15.91
C LEU A 17 14.34 2.57 -16.98
N LYS A 18 15.46 3.20 -16.62
CA LYS A 18 16.36 3.87 -17.58
C LYS A 18 16.90 2.93 -18.65
N MET A 19 17.22 1.69 -18.27
CA MET A 19 17.67 0.64 -19.19
C MET A 19 16.53 -0.01 -19.99
N LYS A 20 15.27 0.41 -19.80
CA LYS A 20 14.06 -0.17 -20.41
C LYS A 20 13.88 -1.67 -20.15
N LYS A 21 14.39 -2.17 -19.01
CA LYS A 21 14.28 -3.58 -18.57
C LYS A 21 13.01 -3.80 -17.73
N PHE A 22 11.85 -3.56 -18.33
CA PHE A 22 10.56 -3.57 -17.64
C PHE A 22 10.11 -4.94 -17.09
N ASN A 23 10.61 -6.04 -17.66
CA ASN A 23 10.28 -7.38 -17.20
C ASN A 23 10.78 -7.67 -15.78
N GLN A 24 11.81 -6.94 -15.30
CA GLN A 24 12.45 -7.16 -14.00
C GLN A 24 11.94 -6.21 -12.91
N THR A 25 11.17 -5.18 -13.27
CA THR A 25 10.75 -4.13 -12.33
C THR A 25 9.53 -4.50 -11.49
N GLY A 26 8.66 -5.39 -11.98
CA GLY A 26 7.42 -5.79 -11.30
C GLY A 26 7.63 -6.30 -9.85
N PRO A 27 8.52 -7.28 -9.60
CA PRO A 27 8.80 -7.76 -8.25
C PRO A 27 9.36 -6.67 -7.32
N ILE A 28 10.17 -5.76 -7.87
CA ILE A 28 10.80 -4.68 -7.11
C ILE A 28 9.75 -3.66 -6.66
N VAL A 29 8.86 -3.26 -7.56
CA VAL A 29 7.75 -2.34 -7.25
C VAL A 29 6.84 -2.93 -6.19
N ARG A 30 6.52 -4.23 -6.29
CA ARG A 30 5.73 -4.92 -5.27
C ARG A 30 6.42 -4.88 -3.91
N TRP A 31 7.69 -5.24 -3.84
CA TRP A 31 8.45 -5.22 -2.59
C TRP A 31 8.52 -3.83 -1.97
N LEU A 32 8.78 -2.78 -2.77
CA LEU A 32 8.80 -1.39 -2.32
C LEU A 32 7.44 -0.92 -1.80
N THR A 33 6.35 -1.33 -2.44
CA THR A 33 4.98 -1.04 -1.99
C THR A 33 4.66 -1.75 -0.67
N ASP A 34 5.15 -2.98 -0.52
CA ASP A 34 4.94 -3.78 0.70
C ASP A 34 5.73 -3.24 1.92
N GLN A 35 6.73 -2.37 1.71
CA GLN A 35 7.46 -1.72 2.81
C GLN A 35 6.63 -0.65 3.56
N ASN A 36 5.32 -0.54 3.27
CA ASN A 36 4.29 0.33 3.87
C ASN A 36 4.50 0.69 5.35
N PHE A 37 5.33 1.70 5.60
CA PHE A 37 5.62 2.23 6.94
C PHE A 37 4.63 3.35 7.28
N TYR A 38 3.39 2.96 7.57
CA TYR A 38 2.35 3.87 8.08
C TYR A 38 2.52 4.05 9.60
N GLY A 39 3.46 4.90 10.01
CA GLY A 39 3.72 5.04 11.46
C GLY A 39 4.71 6.12 11.88
N GLY A 40 4.98 7.09 11.01
CA GLY A 40 5.91 8.16 11.28
C GLY A 40 7.27 7.89 10.64
N THR A 41 7.64 8.83 9.77
CA THR A 41 9.01 9.08 9.32
C THR A 41 9.70 7.84 8.77
N TYR A 42 9.70 7.67 7.44
CA TYR A 42 10.86 7.08 6.76
C TYR A 42 12.09 7.63 7.47
N GLY A 43 12.81 6.82 8.24
CA GLY A 43 13.82 7.29 9.20
C GLY A 43 15.00 8.05 8.58
N GLN A 44 14.94 8.41 7.30
CA GLN A 44 15.84 9.23 6.50
C GLN A 44 15.04 9.86 5.33
N THR A 45 15.10 11.18 5.14
CA THR A 45 14.43 11.90 4.02
C THR A 45 14.79 11.33 2.64
N GLN A 46 16.03 10.87 2.46
CA GLN A 46 16.51 10.32 1.19
C GLN A 46 15.76 9.07 0.75
N ALA A 47 15.51 8.13 1.67
CA ALA A 47 14.76 6.92 1.37
C ALA A 47 13.31 7.23 0.96
N THR A 48 12.68 8.23 1.59
CA THR A 48 11.34 8.71 1.22
C THR A 48 11.32 9.21 -0.23
N VAL A 49 12.21 10.15 -0.53
CA VAL A 49 12.26 10.82 -1.85
C VAL A 49 12.54 9.78 -2.94
N MET A 50 13.50 8.89 -2.71
CA MET A 50 13.90 7.89 -3.69
C MET A 50 12.80 6.88 -3.99
N VAL A 51 12.05 6.40 -2.99
CA VAL A 51 10.92 5.48 -3.21
C VAL A 51 9.84 6.14 -4.03
N PHE A 52 9.42 7.35 -3.64
CA PHE A 52 8.34 8.04 -4.35
C PHE A 52 8.75 8.34 -5.80
N GLN A 53 9.99 8.77 -6.02
CA GLN A 53 10.50 9.01 -7.37
C GLN A 53 10.51 7.72 -8.21
N ALA A 54 11.02 6.61 -7.66
CA ALA A 54 11.11 5.35 -8.38
C ALA A 54 9.74 4.75 -8.72
N LEU A 55 8.78 4.81 -7.79
CA LEU A 55 7.41 4.35 -8.02
C LEU A 55 6.65 5.25 -9.01
N ALA A 56 6.85 6.57 -8.95
CA ALA A 56 6.24 7.51 -9.90
C ALA A 56 6.76 7.30 -11.33
N GLU A 57 8.08 7.17 -11.50
CA GLU A 57 8.69 6.89 -12.81
C GLU A 57 8.20 5.56 -13.39
N TYR A 58 8.07 4.53 -12.56
CA TYR A 58 7.49 3.26 -12.98
C TYR A 58 6.05 3.44 -13.47
N ALA A 59 5.21 4.19 -12.75
CA ALA A 59 3.82 4.42 -13.12
C ALA A 59 3.67 5.24 -14.42
N ILE A 60 4.55 6.22 -14.65
CA ILE A 60 4.58 7.01 -15.89
C ILE A 60 4.96 6.14 -17.09
N GLN A 61 5.96 5.28 -16.94
CA GLN A 61 6.49 4.46 -18.04
C GLN A 61 5.70 3.17 -18.28
N MET A 62 4.97 2.69 -17.27
CA MET A 62 4.10 1.53 -17.34
C MET A 62 2.65 1.91 -16.96
N PRO A 63 1.97 2.72 -17.79
CA PRO A 63 0.60 3.13 -17.53
C PRO A 63 -0.28 1.88 -17.45
N THR A 64 -0.82 1.63 -16.27
CA THR A 64 -1.77 0.54 -16.04
C THR A 64 -3.12 1.03 -16.56
N HIS A 65 -3.51 0.62 -17.77
CA HIS A 65 -4.72 1.11 -18.39
C HIS A 65 -6.00 0.46 -17.81
N LYS A 66 -6.90 1.36 -17.40
CA LYS A 66 -8.38 1.40 -17.49
C LYS A 66 -9.27 0.40 -16.75
N ASP A 67 -8.80 -0.76 -16.32
CA ASP A 67 -9.70 -1.77 -15.75
C ASP A 67 -9.71 -1.78 -14.21
N LEU A 68 -9.53 -0.61 -13.57
CA LEU A 68 -9.73 -0.53 -12.12
C LEU A 68 -11.22 -0.43 -11.83
N ASN A 69 -11.78 -1.54 -11.37
CA ASN A 69 -13.15 -1.64 -10.92
C ASN A 69 -13.24 -2.74 -9.85
N LEU A 70 -12.99 -2.35 -8.60
CA LEU A 70 -13.00 -3.23 -7.45
C LEU A 70 -14.24 -2.97 -6.60
N ASP A 71 -14.93 -4.04 -6.24
CA ASP A 71 -15.95 -4.06 -5.21
C ASP A 71 -15.37 -4.75 -3.97
N ILE A 72 -15.29 -4.01 -2.86
CA ILE A 72 -14.76 -4.47 -1.58
C ILE A 72 -15.91 -4.48 -0.58
N ALA A 73 -16.08 -5.61 0.12
CA ALA A 73 -16.99 -5.71 1.25
C ALA A 73 -16.23 -6.14 2.52
N ILE A 74 -16.43 -5.40 3.60
CA ILE A 74 -15.84 -5.63 4.91
C ILE A 74 -16.97 -6.01 5.87
N SER A 75 -16.94 -7.25 6.35
CA SER A 75 -17.92 -7.80 7.27
C SER A 75 -17.36 -7.75 8.68
N LEU A 76 -17.81 -6.76 9.45
CA LEU A 76 -17.43 -6.57 10.85
C LEU A 76 -18.42 -7.30 11.77
N PRO A 77 -17.97 -7.99 12.82
CA PRO A 77 -18.86 -8.71 13.75
C PRO A 77 -19.93 -7.83 14.41
N GLU A 78 -19.65 -6.55 14.65
CA GLU A 78 -20.59 -5.60 15.27
C GLU A 78 -21.70 -5.12 14.33
N ARG A 79 -21.61 -5.38 13.02
CA ARG A 79 -22.54 -4.84 12.02
C ARG A 79 -23.22 -5.96 11.26
N GLU A 80 -24.56 -5.95 11.27
CA GLU A 80 -25.36 -6.85 10.43
C GLU A 80 -25.16 -6.58 8.93
N VAL A 81 -24.92 -5.32 8.57
CA VAL A 81 -24.71 -4.90 7.18
C VAL A 81 -23.21 -4.69 6.91
N PRO A 82 -22.61 -5.42 5.94
CA PRO A 82 -21.22 -5.22 5.55
C PRO A 82 -20.97 -3.81 5.00
N LEU A 83 -19.80 -3.26 5.30
CA LEU A 83 -19.31 -2.03 4.67
C LEU A 83 -18.91 -2.33 3.23
N ARG A 84 -19.52 -1.62 2.26
CA ARG A 84 -19.23 -1.81 0.84
C ARG A 84 -18.55 -0.57 0.26
N TYR A 85 -17.44 -0.79 -0.44
CA TYR A 85 -16.70 0.23 -1.16
C TYR A 85 -16.52 -0.18 -2.61
N ARG A 86 -16.78 0.75 -3.53
CA ARG A 86 -16.47 0.59 -4.95
C ARG A 86 -15.32 1.50 -5.32
N ILE A 87 -14.21 0.92 -5.75
CA ILE A 87 -13.02 1.63 -6.20
C ILE A 87 -12.96 1.55 -7.72
N ASN A 88 -13.05 2.70 -8.37
CA ASN A 88 -12.90 2.85 -9.81
C ASN A 88 -11.81 3.88 -10.12
N TYR A 89 -11.48 4.05 -11.40
CA TYR A 89 -10.45 5.01 -11.81
C TYR A 89 -10.74 6.45 -11.34
N GLU A 90 -12.00 6.87 -11.31
CA GLU A 90 -12.40 8.23 -10.92
C GLU A 90 -12.17 8.50 -9.42
N ASN A 91 -12.27 7.47 -8.59
CA ASN A 91 -12.19 7.60 -7.13
C ASN A 91 -10.99 6.88 -6.50
N ALA A 92 -10.05 6.39 -7.33
CA ALA A 92 -8.91 5.57 -6.94
C ALA A 92 -7.98 6.23 -5.91
N ILE A 93 -7.87 7.57 -5.94
CA ILE A 93 -6.99 8.34 -5.05
C ILE A 93 -7.64 8.58 -3.68
N LEU A 94 -8.97 8.48 -3.58
CA LEU A 94 -9.68 8.79 -2.35
C LEU A 94 -9.54 7.62 -1.35
N ALA A 95 -8.78 7.85 -0.28
CA ALA A 95 -8.67 6.89 0.82
C ALA A 95 -10.04 6.68 1.50
N ARG A 96 -10.34 5.43 1.88
CA ARG A 96 -11.54 5.08 2.66
C ARG A 96 -11.10 4.57 4.03
N THR A 97 -11.67 5.15 5.08
CA THR A 97 -11.38 4.78 6.47
C THR A 97 -12.65 4.28 7.14
N ALA A 98 -12.52 3.20 7.91
CA ALA A 98 -13.55 2.69 8.79
C ALA A 98 -12.92 2.41 10.15
N GLU A 99 -13.62 2.77 11.22
CA GLU A 99 -13.18 2.54 12.59
C GLU A 99 -14.12 1.56 13.27
N THR A 100 -13.55 0.70 14.10
CA THR A 100 -14.25 -0.24 14.99
C THR A 100 -13.62 -0.16 16.37
N LYS A 101 -14.44 -0.29 17.42
CA LYS A 101 -13.96 -0.27 18.81
C LYS A 101 -13.57 -1.66 19.31
N LEU A 102 -14.02 -2.72 18.64
CA LEU A 102 -13.68 -4.09 18.99
C LEU A 102 -12.49 -4.58 18.15
N ASN A 103 -11.48 -5.09 18.84
CA ASN A 103 -10.37 -5.82 18.25
C ASN A 103 -10.76 -7.29 18.06
N GLN A 104 -11.61 -7.55 17.06
CA GLN A 104 -12.09 -8.88 16.70
C GLN A 104 -11.74 -9.19 15.24
N ASP A 105 -11.65 -10.48 14.92
CA ASP A 105 -11.44 -10.94 13.56
C ASP A 105 -12.62 -10.54 12.66
N PHE A 106 -12.31 -10.13 11.43
CA PHE A 106 -13.29 -9.72 10.44
C PHE A 106 -12.93 -10.24 9.06
N VAL A 107 -13.93 -10.30 8.18
CA VAL A 107 -13.76 -10.86 6.82
C VAL A 107 -13.76 -9.73 5.79
N VAL A 108 -12.79 -9.75 4.89
CA VAL A 108 -12.72 -8.87 3.73
C VAL A 108 -12.85 -9.69 2.46
N SER A 109 -13.84 -9.35 1.65
CA SER A 109 -14.03 -9.90 0.31
C SER A 109 -13.79 -8.82 -0.73
N ALA A 110 -12.94 -9.11 -1.71
CA ALA A 110 -12.67 -8.24 -2.85
C ALA A 110 -12.99 -8.97 -4.15
N SER A 111 -13.67 -8.29 -5.07
CA SER A 111 -14.04 -8.82 -6.39
C SER A 111 -13.89 -7.75 -7.46
N GLY A 112 -13.71 -8.17 -8.72
CA GLY A 112 -13.53 -7.28 -9.86
C GLY A 112 -12.08 -7.18 -10.32
N ASP A 113 -11.78 -6.13 -11.08
CA ASP A 113 -10.51 -5.96 -11.77
C ASP A 113 -9.69 -4.84 -11.14
N GLY A 114 -8.38 -5.09 -10.99
CA GLY A 114 -7.43 -4.12 -10.45
C GLY A 114 -6.77 -4.58 -9.15
N LYS A 115 -6.11 -3.63 -8.48
CA LYS A 115 -5.40 -3.86 -7.22
C LYS A 115 -5.72 -2.72 -6.26
N ALA A 116 -5.96 -3.06 -5.00
CA ALA A 116 -6.12 -2.12 -3.91
C ALA A 116 -5.24 -2.53 -2.73
N THR A 117 -4.82 -1.54 -1.96
CA THR A 117 -4.07 -1.74 -0.72
C THR A 117 -4.99 -1.42 0.45
N MET A 118 -5.03 -2.29 1.45
CA MET A 118 -5.75 -2.07 2.71
C MET A 118 -4.76 -2.16 3.87
N THR A 119 -4.81 -1.18 4.76
CA THR A 119 -3.97 -1.11 5.97
C THR A 119 -4.86 -1.20 7.20
N ILE A 120 -4.53 -2.11 8.11
CA ILE A 120 -5.24 -2.29 9.39
C ILE A 120 -4.35 -1.75 10.50
N LEU A 121 -4.85 -0.79 11.28
CA LEU A 121 -4.14 -0.17 12.40
C LEU A 121 -4.95 -0.34 13.68
N THR A 122 -4.34 -0.94 14.70
CA THR A 122 -4.95 -1.11 16.03
C THR A 122 -4.24 -0.19 17.02
N PHE A 123 -4.99 0.75 17.59
CA PHE A 123 -4.50 1.64 18.64
C PHE A 123 -4.93 1.11 20.01
N TYR A 124 -3.97 0.90 20.92
CA TYR A 124 -4.22 0.48 22.29
C TYR A 124 -3.18 1.06 23.25
N ASN A 125 -3.53 1.14 24.53
CA ASN A 125 -2.59 1.49 25.59
C ASN A 125 -1.87 0.22 26.05
N ALA A 126 -0.55 0.16 25.85
CA ALA A 126 0.28 -0.94 26.35
C ALA A 126 0.82 -0.62 27.75
N GLN A 127 0.88 -1.62 28.63
CA GLN A 127 1.64 -1.49 29.88
C GLN A 127 3.14 -1.46 29.55
N LEU A 128 3.88 -0.60 30.25
CA LEU A 128 5.34 -0.57 30.15
C LEU A 128 5.88 -1.90 30.68
N GLN A 129 6.65 -2.61 29.87
CA GLN A 129 7.39 -3.79 30.34
C GLN A 129 8.50 -3.31 31.29
N GLU A 130 8.41 -3.68 32.57
CA GLU A 130 9.56 -3.57 33.48
C GLU A 130 10.64 -4.57 33.06
N LYS A 131 11.90 -4.10 33.11
CA LYS A 131 13.10 -4.86 32.71
C LYS A 131 13.50 -5.89 33.75
#